data_AF-A0A974AS93-F1
#
_entry.id   AF-A0A974AS93-F1
#
_cell.length_a   1.000
_cell.length_b   1.000
_cell.length_c   1.000
_cell.angle_alpha   90.00
_cell.angle_beta   90.00
_cell.angle_gamma   90.00
#
_symmetry.space_group_name_H-M   'P 1'
#
loop_
_entity.id
_entity.type
_entity.pdbx_description
1 polymer ?
#
loop_
_entity_poly.entity_id
_entity_poly.type
_entity_poly.pdbx_seq_one_letter_code
_entity_poly.pdbx_strand_id
1 'polypeptide(L)'
;MGPANSLVGTTTDDQVGTTGFRVLNGNSNVLIGSGNWGSLFDTSNSGMGAVTWMNGATGKLADGSNGGPVSAVNSFVGTANGDRVGYDNNCECDWFGAKALSDGNYVVNSRNAGAGGAVSWGDGATGLVGTISAANSVHLQVDNSRIIESPSLSGHVVVASGSAASGAGAVYVVGASGGGAMGSGFADSPTVDATIGASWISNALTTANVALQANNDITVNSAISVVPYQIPAGNLTLRAGRYVTLNAPISTGGGNLVVVANDAAALSANRDAGGGGFVNNAGSTALNVGSGRWLVYSSDPTHVTKSGLSSNFRHYNATYANYASPSESGNGFIYGSSPGTLSVNVALSSGSASNTYGTAPTAVFGYTLSGFADSEDTVSNIGLAGTPLFDHSFLASTNAGSYVQHYTGGLSTGRGYTLAIGNGLDYTVNKANVTLNAPIVSKTYDGGLGYITSAADLSALSAALVGGDLVTAATLAYTNKNAGTGNKAVTLSGVTVDDGNGGNNYNITLAGNTTSTINKASVTLTAPVVSKTYDGTT
;
A
#
# COMPACT_ATOMS: atom_id res chain seq x y z
N MET A 1 -4.46 57.00 -46.59
CA MET A 1 -3.62 55.79 -46.41
C MET A 1 -4.31 54.63 -47.12
N GLY A 2 -3.59 53.76 -47.81
CA GLY A 2 -4.17 52.61 -48.51
C GLY A 2 -3.81 51.30 -47.80
N PRO A 3 -4.63 50.23 -47.92
CA PRO A 3 -4.40 48.97 -47.22
C PRO A 3 -3.12 48.23 -47.67
N ALA A 4 -2.52 48.62 -48.80
CA ALA A 4 -1.34 47.93 -49.35
C ALA A 4 -0.08 48.04 -48.50
N ASN A 5 0.03 49.06 -47.64
CA ASN A 5 1.20 49.33 -46.81
C ASN A 5 0.83 49.93 -45.45
N SER A 6 -0.43 49.80 -45.05
CA SER A 6 -0.93 50.36 -43.80
C SER A 6 -1.96 49.42 -43.21
N LEU A 7 -1.92 49.26 -41.89
CA LEU A 7 -3.02 48.66 -41.14
C LEU A 7 -4.17 49.68 -41.11
N VAL A 8 -5.32 49.33 -41.64
CA VAL A 8 -6.47 50.24 -41.78
C VAL A 8 -7.73 49.63 -41.20
N GLY A 9 -8.67 50.48 -40.82
CA GLY A 9 -10.03 50.08 -40.49
C GLY A 9 -10.81 49.58 -41.71
N THR A 10 -11.87 48.84 -41.44
CA THR A 10 -12.87 48.43 -42.44
C THR A 10 -14.08 49.37 -42.49
N THR A 11 -14.28 50.17 -41.44
CA THR A 11 -15.39 51.09 -41.25
C THR A 11 -14.88 52.47 -40.81
N THR A 12 -15.72 53.50 -40.96
CA THR A 12 -15.42 54.85 -40.47
C THR A 12 -15.22 54.81 -38.95
N ASP A 13 -14.22 55.53 -38.44
CA ASP A 13 -13.84 55.60 -37.02
C ASP A 13 -13.33 54.30 -36.39
N ASP A 14 -12.95 53.30 -37.19
CA ASP A 14 -12.09 52.22 -36.75
C ASP A 14 -10.74 52.81 -36.28
N GLN A 15 -10.61 53.02 -34.97
CA GLN A 15 -9.48 53.70 -34.34
C GLN A 15 -8.27 52.76 -34.25
N VAL A 16 -7.74 52.36 -35.40
CA VAL A 16 -6.59 51.47 -35.51
C VAL A 16 -5.38 52.10 -34.82
N GLY A 17 -4.78 51.36 -33.89
CA GLY A 17 -3.64 51.83 -33.09
C GLY A 17 -4.01 52.80 -31.95
N THR A 18 -5.29 53.01 -31.66
CA THR A 18 -5.74 53.96 -30.61
C THR A 18 -5.22 53.63 -29.21
N THR A 19 -4.86 52.37 -28.94
CA THR A 19 -4.34 51.92 -27.65
C THR A 19 -2.82 51.91 -27.61
N GLY A 20 -2.17 52.34 -28.70
CA GLY A 20 -0.72 52.44 -28.84
C GLY A 20 -0.08 51.16 -29.37
N PHE A 21 1.24 51.09 -29.24
CA PHE A 21 2.03 49.94 -29.66
C PHE A 21 3.02 49.53 -28.56
N ARG A 22 3.42 48.25 -28.55
CA ARG A 22 4.38 47.69 -27.61
C ARG A 22 5.42 46.85 -28.34
N VAL A 23 6.70 47.15 -28.12
CA VAL A 23 7.81 46.31 -28.58
C VAL A 23 7.94 45.13 -27.61
N LEU A 24 8.08 43.92 -28.13
CA LEU A 24 8.28 42.73 -27.32
C LEU A 24 9.72 42.68 -26.77
N ASN A 25 9.90 42.08 -25.59
CA ASN A 25 11.24 42.01 -25.00
C ASN A 25 12.13 41.03 -25.79
N GLY A 26 13.42 41.33 -25.94
CA GLY A 26 14.36 40.40 -26.57
C GLY A 26 14.17 40.18 -28.08
N ASN A 27 13.19 40.82 -28.73
CA ASN A 27 13.05 40.87 -30.17
C ASN A 27 12.56 42.27 -30.61
N SER A 28 12.60 42.58 -31.91
CA SER A 28 12.14 43.89 -32.43
C SER A 28 10.66 43.92 -32.81
N ASN A 29 9.92 42.83 -32.59
CA ASN A 29 8.53 42.70 -33.02
C ASN A 29 7.61 43.57 -32.17
N VAL A 30 6.49 43.97 -32.76
CA VAL A 30 5.59 44.99 -32.22
C VAL A 30 4.17 44.47 -32.15
N LEU A 31 3.48 44.76 -31.05
CA LEU A 31 2.04 44.64 -30.93
C LEU A 31 1.39 46.00 -31.12
N ILE A 32 0.32 46.06 -31.89
CA ILE A 32 -0.47 47.27 -32.14
C ILE A 32 -1.85 47.06 -31.55
N GLY A 33 -2.19 47.86 -30.55
CA GLY A 33 -3.48 47.79 -29.85
C GLY A 33 -4.52 48.69 -30.52
N SER A 34 -5.61 48.07 -30.97
CA SER A 34 -6.75 48.75 -31.59
C SER A 34 -8.01 48.47 -30.79
N GLY A 35 -8.01 48.82 -29.49
CA GLY A 35 -9.06 48.45 -28.53
C GLY A 35 -10.47 48.98 -28.84
N ASN A 36 -10.59 49.98 -29.72
CA ASN A 36 -11.86 50.51 -30.19
C ASN A 36 -12.20 50.10 -31.63
N TRP A 37 -11.42 49.20 -32.25
CA TRP A 37 -11.73 48.70 -33.60
C TRP A 37 -13.08 47.97 -33.63
N GLY A 38 -13.83 48.16 -34.72
CA GLY A 38 -15.18 47.61 -34.91
C GLY A 38 -16.28 48.35 -34.15
N SER A 39 -16.03 49.57 -33.65
CA SER A 39 -17.07 50.37 -32.98
C SER A 39 -18.03 51.00 -33.99
N LEU A 40 -19.31 51.10 -33.60
CA LEU A 40 -20.28 51.94 -34.29
C LEU A 40 -20.27 53.33 -33.65
N PHE A 41 -20.50 54.37 -34.46
CA PHE A 41 -20.40 55.80 -34.13
C PHE A 41 -20.99 56.16 -32.72
N ASP A 42 -20.25 56.96 -31.94
CA ASP A 42 -20.69 57.64 -30.70
C ASP A 42 -20.93 56.80 -29.43
N THR A 43 -20.38 55.59 -29.32
CA THR A 43 -20.30 54.92 -28.01
C THR A 43 -18.85 54.57 -27.67
N SER A 44 -18.21 55.44 -26.88
CA SER A 44 -17.04 55.06 -26.11
C SER A 44 -17.41 53.78 -25.34
N ASN A 45 -16.74 52.67 -25.66
CA ASN A 45 -16.94 51.31 -25.09
C ASN A 45 -17.68 50.26 -25.95
N SER A 46 -17.82 50.41 -27.27
CA SER A 46 -18.52 49.39 -28.09
C SER A 46 -17.70 48.65 -29.15
N GLY A 47 -16.39 48.86 -29.24
CA GLY A 47 -15.54 48.13 -30.20
C GLY A 47 -15.40 46.64 -29.86
N MET A 48 -15.23 45.80 -30.88
CA MET A 48 -14.77 44.40 -30.73
C MET A 48 -13.32 44.35 -30.25
N GLY A 49 -12.53 45.33 -30.68
CA GLY A 49 -11.11 45.46 -30.37
C GLY A 49 -10.23 44.46 -31.11
N ALA A 50 -8.96 44.81 -31.25
CA ALA A 50 -7.94 43.97 -31.88
C ALA A 50 -6.55 44.20 -31.31
N VAL A 51 -5.72 43.16 -31.33
CA VAL A 51 -4.26 43.24 -31.19
C VAL A 51 -3.62 42.67 -32.45
N THR A 52 -2.79 43.45 -33.11
CA THR A 52 -2.09 43.05 -34.34
C THR A 52 -0.60 42.89 -34.05
N TRP A 53 -0.04 41.73 -34.36
CA TRP A 53 1.40 41.50 -34.30
C TRP A 53 2.07 41.90 -35.62
N MET A 54 3.24 42.53 -35.52
CA MET A 54 4.07 42.92 -36.66
C MET A 54 5.53 42.54 -36.41
N ASN A 55 6.14 41.90 -37.40
CA ASN A 55 7.55 41.59 -37.40
C ASN A 55 8.36 42.89 -37.54
N GLY A 56 9.19 43.22 -36.55
CA GLY A 56 9.90 44.49 -36.51
C GLY A 56 11.03 44.62 -37.53
N ALA A 57 11.55 43.51 -38.03
CA ALA A 57 12.63 43.50 -39.03
C ALA A 57 12.10 43.63 -40.45
N THR A 58 10.93 43.05 -40.75
CA THR A 58 10.37 42.97 -42.11
C THR A 58 9.16 43.88 -42.33
N GLY A 59 8.53 44.37 -41.26
CA GLY A 59 7.27 45.12 -41.33
C GLY A 59 6.05 44.26 -41.68
N LYS A 60 6.19 42.93 -41.72
CA LYS A 60 5.11 42.01 -42.08
C LYS A 60 4.21 41.71 -40.88
N LEU A 61 2.91 41.58 -41.14
CA LEU A 61 1.93 41.06 -40.18
C LEU A 61 2.05 39.53 -40.06
N ALA A 62 1.33 38.94 -39.11
CA ALA A 62 1.35 37.48 -38.86
C ALA A 62 0.89 36.64 -40.08
N ASP A 63 0.05 37.20 -40.96
CA ASP A 63 -0.37 36.58 -42.22
C ASP A 63 0.65 36.77 -43.37
N GLY A 64 1.77 37.45 -43.12
CA GLY A 64 2.82 37.74 -44.08
C GLY A 64 2.58 38.98 -44.95
N SER A 65 1.47 39.70 -44.76
CA SER A 65 1.13 40.93 -45.49
C SER A 65 1.91 42.14 -44.96
N ASN A 66 2.00 43.22 -45.75
CA ASN A 66 2.64 44.50 -45.34
C ASN A 66 1.65 45.51 -44.74
N GLY A 67 0.40 45.09 -44.53
CA GLY A 67 -0.73 45.97 -44.24
C GLY A 67 -2.03 45.35 -44.73
N GLY A 68 -3.15 45.96 -44.38
CA GLY A 68 -4.47 45.48 -44.77
C GLY A 68 -5.55 45.98 -43.82
N PRO A 69 -6.83 45.72 -44.15
CA PRO A 69 -7.90 45.88 -43.19
C PRO A 69 -7.65 44.97 -41.97
N VAL A 70 -7.81 45.51 -40.76
CA VAL A 70 -7.81 44.70 -39.52
C VAL A 70 -8.90 43.63 -39.64
N SER A 71 -8.53 42.37 -39.39
CA SER A 71 -9.46 41.24 -39.40
C SER A 71 -8.89 40.07 -38.61
N ALA A 72 -9.70 39.03 -38.38
CA ALA A 72 -9.26 37.78 -37.76
C ALA A 72 -8.15 37.05 -38.57
N VAL A 73 -7.87 37.44 -39.81
CA VAL A 73 -6.80 36.82 -40.61
C VAL A 73 -5.42 37.33 -40.19
N ASN A 74 -5.31 38.62 -39.89
CA ASN A 74 -4.02 39.28 -39.61
C ASN A 74 -3.89 39.78 -38.18
N SER A 75 -4.97 39.73 -37.41
CA SER A 75 -5.05 40.26 -36.04
C SER A 75 -5.82 39.30 -35.14
N PHE A 76 -5.56 39.39 -33.84
CA PHE A 76 -6.37 38.75 -32.82
C PHE A 76 -7.51 39.68 -32.41
N VAL A 77 -8.75 39.30 -32.69
CA VAL A 77 -9.92 40.19 -32.60
C VAL A 77 -11.01 39.66 -31.66
N GLY A 78 -11.82 40.57 -31.13
CA GLY A 78 -13.03 40.21 -30.39
C GLY A 78 -14.08 39.49 -31.25
N THR A 79 -15.09 38.92 -30.62
CA THR A 79 -16.24 38.26 -31.27
C THR A 79 -17.49 39.13 -31.26
N ALA A 80 -17.61 40.07 -30.33
CA ALA A 80 -18.77 40.92 -30.14
C ALA A 80 -18.38 42.36 -29.76
N ASN A 81 -19.28 43.30 -30.07
CA ASN A 81 -19.15 44.68 -29.62
C ASN A 81 -19.11 44.74 -28.09
N GLY A 82 -18.09 45.40 -27.54
CA GLY A 82 -17.85 45.46 -26.10
C GLY A 82 -16.72 44.57 -25.61
N ASP A 83 -16.27 43.57 -26.39
CA ASP A 83 -15.14 42.69 -26.03
C ASP A 83 -13.84 43.48 -25.84
N ARG A 84 -13.64 44.51 -26.68
CA ARG A 84 -12.55 45.49 -26.60
C ARG A 84 -11.17 44.83 -26.42
N VAL A 85 -10.88 43.80 -27.21
CA VAL A 85 -9.58 43.13 -27.22
C VAL A 85 -8.47 44.16 -27.46
N GLY A 86 -7.43 44.15 -26.62
CA GLY A 86 -6.33 45.11 -26.73
C GLY A 86 -6.62 46.50 -26.17
N TYR A 87 -7.72 46.71 -25.45
CA TYR A 87 -8.03 47.95 -24.73
C TYR A 87 -7.52 47.95 -23.28
N ASP A 88 -6.97 49.07 -22.80
CA ASP A 88 -6.74 49.34 -21.38
C ASP A 88 -7.12 50.80 -21.05
N ASN A 89 -7.77 51.02 -19.91
CA ASN A 89 -8.15 52.33 -19.38
C ASN A 89 -7.39 52.72 -18.12
N ASN A 90 -6.57 51.82 -17.56
CA ASN A 90 -5.74 52.13 -16.42
C ASN A 90 -4.39 52.67 -16.90
N CYS A 91 -3.97 53.79 -16.32
CA CYS A 91 -2.65 54.39 -16.51
C CYS A 91 -1.50 53.54 -15.92
N GLU A 92 -1.61 52.21 -15.95
CA GLU A 92 -0.47 51.34 -15.73
C GLU A 92 0.30 51.31 -17.05
N CYS A 93 1.33 52.16 -17.15
CA CYS A 93 2.16 52.34 -18.36
C CYS A 93 2.76 51.04 -18.94
N ASP A 94 2.68 49.94 -18.19
CA ASP A 94 3.21 48.62 -18.54
C ASP A 94 2.17 47.66 -19.15
N TRP A 95 0.88 48.04 -19.22
CA TRP A 95 -0.22 47.21 -19.73
C TRP A 95 -1.04 47.98 -20.79
N PHE A 96 -0.86 47.66 -22.08
CA PHE A 96 -1.63 48.27 -23.17
C PHE A 96 -2.55 47.23 -23.80
N GLY A 97 -3.46 46.64 -23.03
CA GLY A 97 -4.32 45.52 -23.47
C GLY A 97 -3.57 44.23 -23.88
N ALA A 98 -2.26 44.33 -24.09
CA ALA A 98 -1.30 43.27 -24.25
C ALA A 98 0.00 43.63 -23.50
N LYS A 99 0.64 42.61 -22.95
CA LYS A 99 1.85 42.70 -22.15
C LYS A 99 2.94 41.84 -22.77
N ALA A 100 4.10 42.44 -22.99
CA ALA A 100 5.32 41.72 -23.35
C ALA A 100 5.86 40.95 -22.13
N LEU A 101 6.29 39.71 -22.36
CA LEU A 101 6.89 38.84 -21.36
C LEU A 101 8.40 38.86 -21.48
N SER A 102 9.11 38.43 -20.44
CA SER A 102 10.58 38.46 -20.40
C SER A 102 11.27 37.52 -21.38
N ASP A 103 10.57 36.50 -21.90
CA ASP A 103 11.08 35.55 -22.89
C ASP A 103 10.83 35.98 -24.36
N GLY A 104 10.24 37.16 -24.53
CA GLY A 104 9.89 37.72 -25.84
C GLY A 104 8.54 37.31 -26.41
N ASN A 105 7.76 36.53 -25.67
CA ASN A 105 6.34 36.28 -25.97
C ASN A 105 5.45 37.37 -25.36
N TYR A 106 4.13 37.21 -25.48
CA TYR A 106 3.17 38.17 -24.93
C TYR A 106 1.87 37.53 -24.46
N VAL A 107 1.12 38.28 -23.66
CA VAL A 107 -0.27 37.98 -23.34
C VAL A 107 -1.19 39.12 -23.74
N VAL A 108 -2.39 38.78 -24.19
CA VAL A 108 -3.47 39.72 -24.47
C VAL A 108 -4.51 39.58 -23.36
N ASN A 109 -4.77 40.68 -22.66
CA ASN A 109 -5.78 40.76 -21.62
C ASN A 109 -7.07 41.33 -22.21
N SER A 110 -8.09 40.50 -22.34
CA SER A 110 -9.39 40.84 -22.92
C SER A 110 -10.44 40.90 -21.81
N ARG A 111 -10.29 41.87 -20.89
CA ARG A 111 -11.10 41.96 -19.65
C ARG A 111 -12.61 42.04 -19.90
N ASN A 112 -13.02 42.56 -21.04
CA ASN A 112 -14.42 42.78 -21.38
C ASN A 112 -14.99 41.71 -22.31
N ALA A 113 -14.20 40.68 -22.67
CA ALA A 113 -14.66 39.64 -23.58
C ALA A 113 -15.66 38.70 -22.88
N GLY A 114 -16.87 38.59 -23.43
CA GLY A 114 -17.93 37.75 -22.87
C GLY A 114 -18.34 38.12 -21.44
N ALA A 115 -18.85 37.15 -20.67
CA ALA A 115 -19.46 37.36 -19.35
C ALA A 115 -18.47 37.43 -18.16
N GLY A 116 -17.17 37.45 -18.41
CA GLY A 116 -16.16 37.50 -17.33
C GLY A 116 -14.73 37.79 -17.76
N GLY A 117 -14.48 38.12 -19.04
CA GLY A 117 -13.16 38.41 -19.58
C GLY A 117 -12.39 37.18 -20.06
N ALA A 118 -11.26 37.41 -20.73
CA ALA A 118 -10.37 36.34 -21.18
C ALA A 118 -8.90 36.75 -21.23
N VAL A 119 -8.01 35.77 -21.15
CA VAL A 119 -6.55 35.97 -21.32
C VAL A 119 -6.05 35.03 -22.40
N SER A 120 -5.28 35.58 -23.34
CA SER A 120 -4.73 34.83 -24.48
C SER A 120 -3.21 34.96 -24.47
N TRP A 121 -2.50 33.89 -24.78
CA TRP A 121 -1.05 33.93 -24.94
C TRP A 121 -0.71 33.96 -26.42
N GLY A 122 0.29 34.77 -26.78
CA GLY A 122 0.76 34.90 -28.15
C GLY A 122 2.26 34.64 -28.24
N ASP A 123 2.62 33.88 -29.28
CA ASP A 123 4.00 33.66 -29.66
C ASP A 123 4.58 34.96 -30.24
N GLY A 124 5.66 35.45 -29.64
CA GLY A 124 6.31 36.68 -30.05
C GLY A 124 7.06 36.59 -31.38
N ALA A 125 7.32 35.39 -31.91
CA ALA A 125 7.97 35.16 -33.19
C ALA A 125 6.99 35.08 -34.37
N THR A 126 5.80 34.53 -34.15
CA THR A 126 4.81 34.27 -35.22
C THR A 126 3.51 35.07 -35.09
N GLY A 127 3.20 35.59 -33.90
CA GLY A 127 1.98 36.34 -33.63
C GLY A 127 0.76 35.44 -33.39
N LEU A 128 -0.32 36.05 -32.89
CA LEU A 128 -1.61 35.42 -32.65
C LEU A 128 -2.63 36.10 -33.57
N VAL A 129 -3.40 35.30 -34.28
CA VAL A 129 -4.49 35.75 -35.16
C VAL A 129 -5.74 34.92 -34.90
N GLY A 130 -6.88 35.40 -35.39
CA GLY A 130 -8.18 34.76 -35.23
C GLY A 130 -9.09 35.53 -34.29
N THR A 131 -10.30 35.00 -34.12
CA THR A 131 -11.23 35.50 -33.11
C THR A 131 -10.91 34.91 -31.75
N ILE A 132 -11.18 35.66 -30.68
CA ILE A 132 -11.17 35.13 -29.32
C ILE A 132 -12.07 33.89 -29.19
N SER A 133 -11.55 32.82 -28.59
CA SER A 133 -12.25 31.54 -28.48
C SER A 133 -11.66 30.67 -27.36
N ALA A 134 -12.36 29.61 -26.99
CA ALA A 134 -11.84 28.63 -26.05
C ALA A 134 -10.58 27.88 -26.54
N ALA A 135 -10.25 27.95 -27.83
CA ALA A 135 -9.08 27.29 -28.43
C ALA A 135 -7.80 28.13 -28.39
N ASN A 136 -7.90 29.43 -28.07
CA ASN A 136 -6.75 30.34 -28.03
C ASN A 136 -6.76 31.24 -26.80
N SER A 137 -7.81 31.18 -25.97
CA SER A 137 -8.00 32.04 -24.82
C SER A 137 -8.58 31.28 -23.64
N VAL A 138 -8.10 31.62 -22.45
CA VAL A 138 -8.72 31.20 -21.18
C VAL A 138 -9.85 32.19 -20.86
N HIS A 139 -11.09 31.73 -20.95
CA HIS A 139 -12.27 32.50 -20.54
C HIS A 139 -12.42 32.47 -19.02
N LEU A 140 -12.72 33.61 -18.44
CA LEU A 140 -12.82 33.81 -16.99
C LEU A 140 -14.30 33.92 -16.60
N GLN A 141 -14.63 33.47 -15.39
CA GLN A 141 -16.02 33.37 -14.91
C GLN A 141 -16.54 34.61 -14.16
N VAL A 142 -15.72 35.62 -13.88
CA VAL A 142 -16.12 36.83 -13.13
C VAL A 142 -15.32 38.07 -13.55
N ASP A 143 -15.99 39.22 -13.56
CA ASP A 143 -15.40 40.53 -13.82
C ASP A 143 -14.40 40.91 -12.71
N ASN A 144 -13.18 41.33 -13.10
CA ASN A 144 -12.01 41.68 -12.27
C ASN A 144 -11.02 40.55 -11.95
N SER A 145 -10.40 39.97 -12.98
CA SER A 145 -9.17 39.21 -12.82
C SER A 145 -7.96 40.12 -12.60
N ARG A 146 -7.15 39.80 -11.58
CA ARG A 146 -5.81 40.38 -11.41
C ARG A 146 -4.81 39.46 -12.08
N ILE A 147 -4.12 39.96 -13.10
CA ILE A 147 -3.08 39.21 -13.79
C ILE A 147 -1.73 39.58 -13.18
N ILE A 148 -1.00 38.59 -12.68
CA ILE A 148 0.31 38.80 -12.05
C ILE A 148 1.36 38.09 -12.90
N GLU A 149 2.30 38.85 -13.46
CA GLU A 149 3.52 38.27 -14.00
C GLU A 149 4.34 37.72 -12.84
N SER A 150 4.67 36.43 -12.89
CA SER A 150 5.59 35.84 -11.92
C SER A 150 7.02 36.19 -12.36
N PRO A 151 7.82 36.88 -11.53
CA PRO A 151 9.23 37.17 -11.83
C PRO A 151 10.07 35.90 -12.02
N SER A 152 9.54 34.73 -11.64
CA SER A 152 10.23 33.44 -11.67
C SER A 152 9.80 32.52 -12.81
N LEU A 153 8.81 32.91 -13.63
CA LEU A 153 8.31 32.13 -14.77
C LEU A 153 8.44 32.93 -16.06
N SER A 154 9.65 32.99 -16.63
CA SER A 154 9.87 33.65 -17.91
C SER A 154 8.89 33.10 -18.95
N GLY A 155 8.08 33.97 -19.56
CA GLY A 155 7.11 33.56 -20.60
C GLY A 155 5.75 33.05 -20.17
N HIS A 156 5.46 33.04 -18.86
CA HIS A 156 4.20 32.52 -18.35
C HIS A 156 3.49 33.55 -17.49
N VAL A 157 2.16 33.48 -17.50
CA VAL A 157 1.32 34.39 -16.73
C VAL A 157 0.36 33.59 -15.87
N VAL A 158 0.21 34.06 -14.63
CA VAL A 158 -0.73 33.52 -13.67
C VAL A 158 -1.98 34.38 -13.69
N VAL A 159 -3.11 33.78 -14.04
CA VAL A 159 -4.41 34.47 -14.01
C VAL A 159 -5.15 34.03 -12.76
N ALA A 160 -5.31 34.94 -11.80
CA ALA A 160 -6.15 34.74 -10.63
C ALA A 160 -7.52 35.37 -10.88
N SER A 161 -8.58 34.56 -10.97
CA SER A 161 -9.95 35.07 -10.90
C SER A 161 -10.26 35.39 -9.45
N GLY A 162 -10.51 36.66 -9.15
CA GLY A 162 -10.98 37.06 -7.83
C GLY A 162 -12.37 36.48 -7.56
N SER A 163 -12.45 35.53 -6.63
CA SER A 163 -13.70 35.05 -6.03
C SER A 163 -14.62 34.26 -6.97
N ALA A 164 -14.37 32.95 -7.17
CA ALA A 164 -15.47 32.07 -7.57
C ALA A 164 -16.49 32.00 -6.40
N ALA A 165 -17.78 32.05 -6.73
CA ALA A 165 -18.91 32.12 -5.79
C ALA A 165 -19.08 30.91 -4.84
N SER A 166 -18.04 30.10 -4.62
CA SER A 166 -18.01 28.92 -3.74
C SER A 166 -16.72 28.80 -2.90
N GLY A 167 -15.85 29.82 -2.89
CA GLY A 167 -14.63 29.81 -2.07
C GLY A 167 -13.43 29.08 -2.68
N ALA A 168 -13.45 28.77 -3.97
CA ALA A 168 -12.32 28.20 -4.71
C ALA A 168 -11.92 29.11 -5.89
N GLY A 169 -10.85 29.90 -5.76
CA GLY A 169 -10.27 30.61 -6.89
C GLY A 169 -9.55 29.62 -7.82
N ALA A 170 -9.88 29.63 -9.12
CA ALA A 170 -9.08 28.92 -10.12
C ALA A 170 -7.85 29.76 -10.48
N VAL A 171 -6.70 29.09 -10.59
CA VAL A 171 -5.47 29.73 -11.06
C VAL A 171 -5.04 29.09 -12.35
N TYR A 172 -4.98 29.89 -13.40
CA TYR A 172 -4.59 29.45 -14.73
C TYR A 172 -3.13 29.82 -14.98
N VAL A 173 -2.32 28.84 -15.36
CA VAL A 173 -0.96 29.08 -15.87
C VAL A 173 -1.07 29.07 -17.39
N VAL A 174 -0.78 30.21 -18.02
CA VAL A 174 -0.81 30.35 -19.49
C VAL A 174 0.62 30.47 -19.99
N GLY A 175 1.05 29.54 -20.87
CA GLY A 175 2.39 29.43 -21.45
C GLY A 175 2.38 28.69 -22.80
N ALA A 176 3.55 28.56 -23.45
CA ALA A 176 3.81 28.37 -24.89
C ALA A 176 3.23 27.14 -25.65
N SER A 177 2.14 26.53 -25.19
CA SER A 177 1.32 25.62 -25.98
C SER A 177 -0.14 26.06 -25.88
N GLY A 178 -0.68 26.49 -27.02
CA GLY A 178 -1.95 27.22 -27.21
C GLY A 178 -3.16 26.76 -26.40
N GLY A 179 -4.11 27.70 -26.29
CA GLY A 179 -5.30 27.62 -25.44
C GLY A 179 -6.04 26.29 -25.46
N GLY A 180 -6.12 25.69 -24.28
CA GLY A 180 -7.27 24.95 -23.81
C GLY A 180 -7.56 25.48 -22.42
N ALA A 181 -8.81 25.88 -22.17
CA ALA A 181 -9.24 26.24 -20.82
C ALA A 181 -8.87 25.12 -19.86
N MET A 182 -8.10 25.40 -18.78
CA MET A 182 -7.94 24.44 -17.69
C MET A 182 -9.30 24.27 -17.01
N GLY A 183 -10.08 23.31 -17.50
CA GLY A 183 -11.23 22.80 -16.78
C GLY A 183 -10.73 22.26 -15.44
N SER A 184 -11.48 22.49 -14.36
CA SER A 184 -11.10 22.09 -13.01
C SER A 184 -11.17 20.56 -12.75
N GLY A 185 -11.11 19.75 -13.81
CA GLY A 185 -11.42 18.33 -13.78
C GLY A 185 -10.56 17.49 -14.73
N PHE A 186 -10.58 16.17 -14.50
CA PHE A 186 -10.06 15.17 -15.42
C PHE A 186 -10.64 15.34 -16.85
N ALA A 187 -9.94 14.76 -17.82
CA ALA A 187 -10.23 14.77 -19.27
C ALA A 187 -9.85 16.01 -20.05
N ASP A 188 -9.38 17.06 -19.40
CA ASP A 188 -8.80 18.19 -20.11
C ASP A 188 -7.41 17.83 -20.65
N SER A 189 -7.15 18.25 -21.90
CA SER A 189 -5.91 18.06 -22.65
C SER A 189 -5.21 16.71 -22.39
N PRO A 190 -5.92 15.57 -22.56
CA PRO A 190 -5.52 14.28 -21.98
C PRO A 190 -4.25 13.67 -22.58
N THR A 191 -3.75 14.24 -23.68
CA THR A 191 -2.57 13.77 -24.41
C THR A 191 -1.33 14.63 -24.17
N VAL A 192 -1.39 15.64 -23.28
CA VAL A 192 -0.32 16.61 -23.10
C VAL A 192 0.09 16.69 -21.63
N ASP A 193 1.40 16.75 -21.39
CA ASP A 193 1.95 17.00 -20.05
C ASP A 193 1.87 18.49 -19.70
N ALA A 194 1.42 18.80 -18.48
CA ALA A 194 1.45 20.14 -17.91
C ALA A 194 2.55 20.25 -16.86
N THR A 195 3.37 21.32 -16.93
CA THR A 195 4.41 21.62 -15.93
C THR A 195 4.06 22.86 -15.13
N ILE A 196 4.09 22.73 -13.78
CA ILE A 196 3.79 23.82 -12.84
C ILE A 196 5.00 24.05 -11.94
N GLY A 197 5.41 25.31 -11.77
CA GLY A 197 6.53 25.67 -10.89
C GLY A 197 6.22 25.45 -9.40
N ALA A 198 7.13 24.80 -8.68
CA ALA A 198 6.96 24.53 -7.25
C ALA A 198 6.89 25.80 -6.37
N SER A 199 7.56 26.89 -6.79
CA SER A 199 7.48 28.21 -6.14
C SER A 199 6.06 28.80 -6.21
N TRP A 200 5.37 28.59 -7.33
CA TRP A 200 3.99 29.01 -7.51
C TRP A 200 3.07 28.27 -6.53
N ILE A 201 3.20 26.94 -6.45
CA ILE A 201 2.41 26.12 -5.51
C ILE A 201 2.67 26.59 -4.07
N SER A 202 3.94 26.79 -3.73
CA SER A 202 4.33 27.24 -2.38
C SER A 202 3.70 28.60 -2.03
N ASN A 203 3.68 29.56 -2.96
CA ASN A 203 3.04 30.86 -2.75
C ASN A 203 1.51 30.75 -2.68
N ALA A 204 0.89 29.95 -3.55
CA ALA A 204 -0.57 29.77 -3.54
C ALA A 204 -1.06 29.19 -2.20
N LEU A 205 -0.32 28.22 -1.65
CA LEU A 205 -0.61 27.62 -0.35
C LEU A 205 -0.53 28.61 0.83
N THR A 206 0.05 29.81 0.66
CA THR A 206 0.01 30.84 1.71
C THR A 206 -1.34 31.53 1.86
N THR A 207 -2.22 31.42 0.86
CA THR A 207 -3.51 32.14 0.81
C THR A 207 -4.70 31.27 0.44
N ALA A 208 -4.48 30.08 -0.12
CA ALA A 208 -5.55 29.23 -0.62
C ALA A 208 -5.20 27.73 -0.57
N ASN A 209 -6.23 26.90 -0.67
CA ASN A 209 -6.06 25.47 -0.96
C ASN A 209 -5.69 25.29 -2.44
N VAL A 210 -4.84 24.31 -2.74
CA VAL A 210 -4.44 23.95 -4.11
C VAL A 210 -4.83 22.51 -4.37
N ALA A 211 -5.49 22.26 -5.50
CA ALA A 211 -5.78 20.92 -6.00
C ALA A 211 -5.22 20.77 -7.41
N LEU A 212 -4.39 19.74 -7.63
CA LEU A 212 -3.84 19.37 -8.92
C LEU A 212 -4.42 18.01 -9.34
N GLN A 213 -4.84 17.90 -10.59
CA GLN A 213 -5.44 16.69 -11.14
C GLN A 213 -4.77 16.31 -12.46
N ALA A 214 -4.51 15.02 -12.68
CA ALA A 214 -3.94 14.50 -13.92
C ALA A 214 -4.57 13.17 -14.32
N ASN A 215 -4.88 12.98 -15.60
CA ASN A 215 -5.50 11.74 -16.11
C ASN A 215 -4.62 10.51 -15.88
N ASN A 216 -3.30 10.67 -16.00
CA ASN A 216 -2.32 9.64 -15.74
C ASN A 216 -1.57 9.92 -14.45
N ASP A 217 -0.49 10.69 -14.51
CA ASP A 217 0.50 10.73 -13.45
C ASP A 217 0.76 12.17 -12.99
N ILE A 218 1.11 12.32 -11.71
CA ILE A 218 1.67 13.57 -11.17
C ILE A 218 3.08 13.26 -10.70
N THR A 219 4.07 14.03 -11.18
CA THR A 219 5.46 13.91 -10.75
C THR A 219 5.96 15.21 -10.12
N VAL A 220 6.47 15.14 -8.89
CA VAL A 220 7.07 16.27 -8.17
C VAL A 220 8.58 16.19 -8.28
N ASN A 221 9.14 16.97 -9.20
CA ASN A 221 10.59 17.00 -9.50
C ASN A 221 11.35 18.11 -8.75
N SER A 222 10.66 19.04 -8.12
CA SER A 222 11.26 20.14 -7.36
C SER A 222 10.51 20.35 -6.06
N ALA A 223 11.24 20.72 -5.01
CA ALA A 223 10.67 20.82 -3.67
C ALA A 223 9.57 21.88 -3.62
N ILE A 224 8.42 21.53 -3.08
CA ILE A 224 7.35 22.47 -2.72
C ILE A 224 7.60 22.81 -1.26
N SER A 225 7.91 24.07 -0.96
CA SER A 225 8.40 24.47 0.36
C SER A 225 7.68 25.72 0.85
N VAL A 226 6.59 25.53 1.58
CA VAL A 226 5.94 26.60 2.33
C VAL A 226 6.69 26.81 3.65
N VAL A 227 7.25 28.01 3.83
CA VAL A 227 7.86 28.42 5.10
C VAL A 227 6.75 28.90 6.03
N PRO A 228 6.65 28.41 7.28
CA PRO A 228 5.59 28.84 8.18
C PRO A 228 5.76 30.33 8.52
N TYR A 229 4.83 31.17 8.07
CA TYR A 229 4.71 32.55 8.53
C TYR A 229 3.31 32.79 9.09
N GLN A 230 3.13 32.49 10.38
CA GLN A 230 2.04 32.91 11.28
C GLN A 230 0.57 32.72 10.82
N ILE A 231 0.30 32.03 9.71
CA ILE A 231 -1.05 31.75 9.19
C ILE A 231 -1.11 30.25 8.85
N PRO A 232 -2.23 29.54 9.12
CA PRO A 232 -2.40 28.19 8.63
C PRO A 232 -2.31 28.19 7.10
N ALA A 233 -1.31 27.50 6.58
CA ALA A 233 -1.17 27.29 5.15
C ALA A 233 -2.35 26.44 4.61
N GLY A 234 -2.73 26.71 3.38
CA GLY A 234 -3.76 25.97 2.67
C GLY A 234 -3.40 24.50 2.48
N ASN A 235 -4.43 23.71 2.20
CA ASN A 235 -4.30 22.28 1.92
C ASN A 235 -3.82 22.05 0.48
N LEU A 236 -2.92 21.09 0.28
CA LEU A 236 -2.51 20.62 -1.04
C LEU A 236 -3.19 19.27 -1.33
N THR A 237 -3.81 19.14 -2.49
CA THR A 237 -4.39 17.88 -2.98
C THR A 237 -3.78 17.53 -4.33
N LEU A 238 -3.21 16.33 -4.46
CA LEU A 238 -2.70 15.77 -5.72
C LEU A 238 -3.58 14.57 -6.09
N ARG A 239 -4.20 14.58 -7.27
CA ARG A 239 -5.07 13.48 -7.74
C ARG A 239 -4.63 12.99 -9.11
N ALA A 240 -4.06 11.81 -9.17
CA ALA A 240 -3.59 11.18 -10.39
C ALA A 240 -4.46 9.96 -10.71
N GLY A 241 -4.80 9.76 -11.99
CA GLY A 241 -5.51 8.56 -12.42
C GLY A 241 -4.69 7.28 -12.27
N ARG A 242 -3.36 7.37 -12.23
CA ARG A 242 -2.41 6.29 -11.98
C ARG A 242 -1.44 6.62 -10.85
N TYR A 243 -0.28 7.23 -11.11
CA TYR A 243 0.78 7.41 -10.12
C TYR A 243 0.94 8.82 -9.61
N VAL A 244 1.31 8.94 -8.33
CA VAL A 244 1.97 10.13 -7.81
C VAL A 244 3.40 9.78 -7.43
N THR A 245 4.37 10.42 -8.09
CA THR A 245 5.80 10.19 -7.89
C THR A 245 6.46 11.43 -7.27
N LEU A 246 7.16 11.27 -6.15
CA LEU A 246 7.87 12.34 -5.46
C LEU A 246 9.38 12.14 -5.61
N ASN A 247 10.01 12.93 -6.47
CA ASN A 247 11.46 13.02 -6.58
C ASN A 247 12.05 14.12 -5.68
N ALA A 248 11.19 14.98 -5.12
CA ALA A 248 11.55 16.05 -4.20
C ALA A 248 10.52 16.18 -3.06
N PRO A 249 10.91 16.73 -1.90
CA PRO A 249 10.02 16.82 -0.74
C PRO A 249 8.91 17.87 -0.92
N ILE A 250 7.82 17.67 -0.18
CA ILE A 250 6.70 18.59 -0.05
C ILE A 250 6.61 19.06 1.40
N SER A 251 6.63 20.36 1.62
CA SER A 251 6.30 21.04 2.87
C SER A 251 5.13 21.98 2.67
N THR A 252 4.01 21.70 3.34
CA THR A 252 2.81 22.56 3.29
C THR A 252 2.80 23.62 4.37
N GLY A 253 3.73 23.62 5.34
CA GLY A 253 3.80 24.66 6.37
C GLY A 253 2.64 24.67 7.38
N GLY A 254 1.89 23.57 7.51
CA GLY A 254 0.80 23.40 8.48
C GLY A 254 -0.53 22.96 7.88
N GLY A 255 -0.70 23.09 6.56
CA GLY A 255 -1.88 22.60 5.84
C GLY A 255 -1.85 21.08 5.62
N ASN A 256 -3.02 20.47 5.41
CA ASN A 256 -3.10 19.04 5.10
C ASN A 256 -2.59 18.75 3.68
N LEU A 257 -2.06 17.54 3.49
CA LEU A 257 -1.71 17.01 2.18
C LEU A 257 -2.56 15.78 1.88
N VAL A 258 -3.23 15.77 0.74
CA VAL A 258 -3.93 14.59 0.24
C VAL A 258 -3.30 14.16 -1.08
N VAL A 259 -2.85 12.93 -1.16
CA VAL A 259 -2.32 12.31 -2.37
C VAL A 259 -3.24 11.18 -2.76
N VAL A 260 -3.85 11.27 -3.93
CA VAL A 260 -4.73 10.23 -4.49
C VAL A 260 -4.07 9.69 -5.74
N ALA A 261 -3.51 8.49 -5.63
CA ALA A 261 -3.11 7.68 -6.76
C ALA A 261 -4.24 6.72 -7.13
N ASN A 262 -4.28 6.27 -8.38
CA ASN A 262 -5.34 5.42 -8.92
C ASN A 262 -6.75 6.02 -8.72
N ASP A 263 -6.92 7.32 -8.97
CA ASP A 263 -8.19 8.00 -8.75
C ASP A 263 -9.25 7.54 -9.77
N ALA A 264 -10.34 6.97 -9.27
CA ALA A 264 -11.45 6.49 -10.11
C ALA A 264 -12.22 7.61 -10.81
N ALA A 265 -12.06 8.87 -10.40
CA ALA A 265 -12.65 10.01 -11.08
C ALA A 265 -11.92 10.38 -12.40
N ALA A 266 -10.71 9.87 -12.63
CA ALA A 266 -10.04 10.00 -13.91
C ALA A 266 -10.77 9.19 -14.99
N LEU A 267 -11.01 9.79 -16.16
CA LEU A 267 -11.69 9.09 -17.25
C LEU A 267 -10.83 7.93 -17.76
N SER A 268 -11.39 6.72 -17.71
CA SER A 268 -10.71 5.50 -18.13
C SER A 268 -10.24 5.53 -19.59
N ALA A 269 -10.93 6.27 -20.47
CA ALA A 269 -10.54 6.44 -21.87
C ALA A 269 -9.25 7.26 -22.05
N ASN A 270 -8.92 8.10 -21.08
CA ASN A 270 -7.77 9.02 -21.10
C ASN A 270 -6.66 8.58 -20.14
N ARG A 271 -6.83 7.41 -19.52
CA ARG A 271 -5.87 6.83 -18.59
C ARG A 271 -5.17 5.67 -19.29
N ASP A 272 -3.86 5.64 -19.19
CA ASP A 272 -3.04 4.51 -19.59
C ASP A 272 -3.49 3.24 -18.85
N ALA A 273 -3.28 2.09 -19.49
CA ALA A 273 -3.50 0.81 -18.85
C ALA A 273 -2.56 0.61 -17.64
N GLY A 274 -3.02 -0.19 -16.66
CA GLY A 274 -2.27 -0.53 -15.46
C GLY A 274 -2.94 -0.05 -14.17
N GLY A 275 -2.33 -0.41 -13.05
CA GLY A 275 -2.70 0.12 -11.74
C GLY A 275 -2.18 1.54 -11.52
N GLY A 276 -2.23 1.98 -10.27
CA GLY A 276 -1.72 3.28 -9.87
C GLY A 276 -1.31 3.28 -8.41
N GLY A 277 -0.23 3.99 -8.08
CA GLY A 277 0.27 4.00 -6.72
C GLY A 277 1.13 5.20 -6.40
N PHE A 278 1.91 5.07 -5.32
CA PHE A 278 2.67 6.17 -4.75
C PHE A 278 4.13 5.81 -4.69
N VAL A 279 4.98 6.64 -5.28
CA VAL A 279 6.43 6.43 -5.29
C VAL A 279 7.12 7.58 -4.59
N ASN A 280 7.76 7.30 -3.45
CA ASN A 280 8.61 8.26 -2.77
C ASN A 280 10.09 7.98 -3.06
N ASN A 281 10.73 8.87 -3.82
CA ASN A 281 12.18 8.89 -4.04
C ASN A 281 12.89 9.99 -3.21
N ALA A 282 12.14 10.80 -2.48
CA ALA A 282 12.64 11.92 -1.66
C ALA A 282 13.00 11.52 -0.22
N GLY A 283 12.81 10.26 0.17
CA GLY A 283 13.23 9.71 1.47
C GLY A 283 12.25 9.97 2.62
N SER A 284 12.71 9.78 3.86
CA SER A 284 11.83 9.78 5.05
C SER A 284 11.19 11.13 5.37
N THR A 285 11.72 12.23 4.83
CA THR A 285 11.20 13.60 5.03
C THR A 285 10.40 14.12 3.83
N ALA A 286 10.04 13.24 2.88
CA ALA A 286 9.35 13.61 1.65
C ALA A 286 8.02 14.34 1.88
N LEU A 287 7.32 14.04 2.98
CA LEU A 287 6.04 14.65 3.32
C LEU A 287 6.14 15.34 4.69
N ASN A 288 6.34 16.67 4.69
CA ASN A 288 6.44 17.49 5.91
C ASN A 288 5.28 18.48 6.00
N VAL A 289 4.19 18.09 6.64
CA VAL A 289 2.96 18.90 6.71
C VAL A 289 2.84 19.78 7.95
N GLY A 290 3.88 19.87 8.77
CA GLY A 290 3.84 20.62 10.04
C GLY A 290 2.74 20.11 10.98
N SER A 291 1.82 21.00 11.37
CA SER A 291 0.64 20.66 12.20
C SER A 291 -0.49 19.95 11.44
N GLY A 292 -0.43 19.90 10.11
CA GLY A 292 -1.38 19.17 9.29
C GLY A 292 -1.16 17.66 9.34
N ARG A 293 -1.94 16.92 8.56
CA ARG A 293 -1.70 15.50 8.27
C ARG A 293 -1.57 15.25 6.78
N TRP A 294 -0.84 14.21 6.42
CA TRP A 294 -0.85 13.66 5.07
C TRP A 294 -1.66 12.37 5.00
N LEU A 295 -2.42 12.23 3.91
CA LEU A 295 -3.16 11.02 3.57
C LEU A 295 -2.76 10.59 2.16
N VAL A 296 -2.34 9.35 1.99
CA VAL A 296 -1.97 8.77 0.70
C VAL A 296 -2.93 7.64 0.37
N TYR A 297 -3.70 7.80 -0.71
CA TYR A 297 -4.57 6.77 -1.27
C TYR A 297 -3.84 6.10 -2.43
N SER A 298 -3.82 4.77 -2.44
CA SER A 298 -3.20 3.94 -3.48
C SER A 298 -4.12 2.76 -3.82
N SER A 299 -3.91 2.13 -4.98
CA SER A 299 -4.63 0.91 -5.36
C SER A 299 -4.41 -0.22 -4.36
N ASP A 300 -3.14 -0.53 -4.08
CA ASP A 300 -2.71 -1.55 -3.13
C ASP A 300 -1.28 -1.24 -2.63
N PRO A 301 -0.82 -1.93 -1.56
CA PRO A 301 0.52 -1.73 -0.99
C PRO A 301 1.68 -2.09 -1.93
N THR A 302 1.49 -2.99 -2.89
CA THR A 302 2.56 -3.44 -3.81
C THR A 302 2.97 -2.36 -4.81
N HIS A 303 2.08 -1.39 -5.05
CA HIS A 303 2.35 -0.20 -5.85
C HIS A 303 2.83 1.01 -5.01
N VAL A 304 3.20 0.79 -3.74
CA VAL A 304 3.69 1.86 -2.85
C VAL A 304 5.17 1.68 -2.52
N THR A 305 5.96 2.72 -2.81
CA THR A 305 7.34 2.87 -2.33
C THR A 305 7.38 3.96 -1.26
N LYS A 306 7.53 3.58 0.01
CA LYS A 306 7.52 4.53 1.14
C LYS A 306 8.84 5.23 1.39
N SER A 307 9.96 4.57 1.09
CA SER A 307 11.33 5.07 1.30
C SER A 307 11.57 5.76 2.66
N GLY A 308 11.13 5.10 3.74
CA GLY A 308 11.32 5.59 5.11
C GLY A 308 10.20 6.47 5.66
N LEU A 309 9.15 6.76 4.88
CA LEU A 309 7.90 7.31 5.45
C LEU A 309 7.27 6.31 6.40
N SER A 310 6.77 6.81 7.53
CA SER A 310 5.99 6.01 8.48
C SER A 310 4.61 6.61 8.68
N SER A 311 3.60 5.75 8.71
CA SER A 311 2.19 6.12 8.90
C SER A 311 1.70 5.77 10.29
N ASN A 312 0.79 6.59 10.81
CA ASN A 312 0.09 6.32 12.07
C ASN A 312 -0.99 5.25 11.89
N PHE A 313 -1.58 5.15 10.70
CA PHE A 313 -2.58 4.13 10.40
C PHE A 313 -2.53 3.67 8.94
N ARG A 314 -3.06 2.46 8.71
CA ARG A 314 -3.35 1.92 7.37
C ARG A 314 -4.80 1.50 7.29
N HIS A 315 -5.45 1.72 6.15
CA HIS A 315 -6.81 1.26 5.90
C HIS A 315 -6.87 0.50 4.58
N TYR A 316 -7.70 -0.54 4.51
CA TYR A 316 -7.85 -1.41 3.33
C TYR A 316 -9.30 -1.44 2.85
N ASN A 317 -9.54 -1.85 1.61
CA ASN A 317 -10.85 -1.81 0.96
C ASN A 317 -11.47 -0.41 0.90
N ALA A 318 -10.61 0.62 0.81
CA ALA A 318 -11.02 2.02 0.84
C ALA A 318 -10.33 2.82 -0.26
N THR A 319 -11.09 3.72 -0.87
CA THR A 319 -10.66 4.63 -1.93
C THR A 319 -10.97 6.05 -1.49
N TYR A 320 -10.40 7.04 -2.19
CA TYR A 320 -10.75 8.42 -1.90
C TYR A 320 -12.26 8.71 -2.06
N ALA A 321 -12.94 8.02 -2.99
CA ALA A 321 -14.36 8.23 -3.25
C ALA A 321 -15.28 7.79 -2.08
N ASN A 322 -14.93 6.70 -1.37
CA ASN A 322 -15.75 6.17 -0.27
C ASN A 322 -15.17 6.45 1.13
N TYR A 323 -13.94 6.95 1.22
CA TYR A 323 -13.23 7.16 2.48
C TYR A 323 -12.39 8.45 2.51
N ALA A 324 -12.91 9.56 1.95
CA ALA A 324 -12.19 10.84 1.85
C ALA A 324 -11.82 11.49 3.20
N SER A 325 -12.51 11.13 4.29
CA SER A 325 -12.36 11.75 5.63
C SER A 325 -12.12 10.70 6.73
N PRO A 326 -10.92 10.11 6.80
CA PRO A 326 -10.56 9.16 7.85
C PRO A 326 -10.69 9.78 9.24
N SER A 327 -11.34 9.06 10.16
CA SER A 327 -11.47 9.44 11.57
C SER A 327 -10.21 9.15 12.39
N GLU A 328 -9.31 8.32 11.87
CA GLU A 328 -8.03 8.01 12.50
C GLU A 328 -7.14 9.27 12.61
N SER A 329 -6.43 9.38 13.73
CA SER A 329 -5.50 10.48 13.98
C SER A 329 -4.17 10.28 13.27
N GLY A 330 -3.52 11.39 12.90
CA GLY A 330 -2.21 11.39 12.29
C GLY A 330 -2.23 11.07 10.79
N ASN A 331 -1.07 10.64 10.29
CA ASN A 331 -0.81 10.38 8.88
C ASN A 331 -1.21 8.94 8.49
N GLY A 332 -1.67 8.74 7.26
CA GLY A 332 -2.20 7.44 6.86
C GLY A 332 -1.96 7.05 5.41
N PHE A 333 -1.77 5.74 5.20
CA PHE A 333 -1.94 5.11 3.90
C PHE A 333 -3.30 4.43 3.83
N ILE A 334 -3.98 4.59 2.70
CA ILE A 334 -5.29 4.02 2.44
C ILE A 334 -5.21 3.25 1.13
N TYR A 335 -5.63 1.98 1.16
CA TYR A 335 -5.50 1.03 0.07
C TYR A 335 -6.88 0.58 -0.42
N GLY A 336 -7.07 0.64 -1.74
CA GLY A 336 -8.28 0.15 -2.40
C GLY A 336 -8.45 -1.36 -2.30
N SER A 337 -7.35 -2.11 -2.22
CA SER A 337 -7.34 -3.56 -2.14
C SER A 337 -7.68 -4.10 -0.76
N SER A 338 -8.13 -5.36 -0.73
CA SER A 338 -8.09 -6.18 0.49
C SER A 338 -6.64 -6.41 0.92
N PRO A 339 -6.35 -6.53 2.24
CA PRO A 339 -5.00 -6.83 2.71
C PRO A 339 -4.60 -8.30 2.48
N GLY A 340 -5.51 -9.15 1.99
CA GLY A 340 -5.21 -10.54 1.65
C GLY A 340 -5.20 -11.48 2.87
N THR A 341 -4.33 -12.48 2.83
CA THR A 341 -4.33 -13.61 3.78
C THR A 341 -3.03 -13.66 4.58
N LEU A 342 -3.14 -13.74 5.91
CA LEU A 342 -2.00 -14.07 6.78
C LEU A 342 -1.95 -15.56 7.04
N SER A 343 -0.74 -16.11 6.96
CA SER A 343 -0.47 -17.48 7.42
C SER A 343 -0.22 -17.46 8.92
N VAL A 344 -1.00 -18.25 9.68
CA VAL A 344 -0.79 -18.45 11.11
C VAL A 344 0.10 -19.66 11.32
N ASN A 345 1.38 -19.41 11.60
CA ASN A 345 2.37 -20.46 11.79
C ASN A 345 2.47 -20.80 13.27
N VAL A 346 2.37 -22.09 13.62
CA VAL A 346 2.47 -22.52 15.02
C VAL A 346 3.90 -22.32 15.52
N ALA A 347 4.04 -21.82 16.74
CA ALA A 347 5.31 -21.64 17.41
C ALA A 347 5.19 -22.06 18.88
N LEU A 348 6.31 -22.17 19.59
CA LEU A 348 6.29 -22.29 21.05
C LEU A 348 6.33 -20.90 21.67
N SER A 349 5.39 -20.63 22.57
CA SER A 349 5.50 -19.52 23.51
C SER A 349 6.44 -19.88 24.66
N SER A 350 6.43 -21.14 25.10
CA SER A 350 7.38 -21.68 26.08
C SER A 350 7.38 -23.22 26.07
N GLY A 351 8.27 -23.83 26.84
CA GLY A 351 8.39 -25.28 26.97
C GLY A 351 9.14 -25.91 25.80
N SER A 352 8.80 -27.16 25.48
CA SER A 352 9.46 -27.93 24.42
C SER A 352 8.43 -28.63 23.55
N ALA A 353 8.66 -28.66 22.23
CA ALA A 353 7.83 -29.40 21.27
C ALA A 353 8.08 -30.92 21.34
N SER A 354 8.20 -31.44 22.57
CA SER A 354 8.31 -32.84 22.85
C SER A 354 8.00 -33.14 24.31
N ASN A 355 7.66 -34.39 24.57
CA ASN A 355 7.65 -34.99 25.90
C ASN A 355 8.05 -36.47 25.78
N THR A 356 8.24 -37.13 26.92
CA THR A 356 8.37 -38.59 26.97
C THR A 356 7.03 -39.20 27.36
N TYR A 357 6.65 -40.32 26.76
CA TYR A 357 5.44 -41.05 27.16
C TYR A 357 5.40 -41.28 28.68
N GLY A 358 4.24 -41.06 29.30
CA GLY A 358 4.05 -41.08 30.75
C GLY A 358 4.42 -39.78 31.47
N THR A 359 5.02 -38.80 30.79
CA THR A 359 5.38 -37.50 31.37
C THR A 359 4.50 -36.38 30.83
N ALA A 360 4.07 -35.46 31.71
CA ALA A 360 3.22 -34.33 31.33
C ALA A 360 3.95 -33.41 30.32
N PRO A 361 3.33 -33.06 29.18
CA PRO A 361 3.87 -32.08 28.25
C PRO A 361 4.09 -30.71 28.88
N THR A 362 5.15 -30.03 28.46
CA THR A 362 5.48 -28.66 28.91
C THR A 362 5.25 -27.60 27.84
N ALA A 363 4.92 -28.01 26.61
CA ALA A 363 4.69 -27.08 25.51
C ALA A 363 3.53 -26.12 25.81
N VAL A 364 3.79 -24.84 25.61
CA VAL A 364 2.77 -23.81 25.49
C VAL A 364 2.80 -23.31 24.05
N PHE A 365 1.76 -23.62 23.28
CA PHE A 365 1.68 -23.23 21.88
C PHE A 365 1.28 -21.77 21.72
N GLY A 366 1.99 -21.09 20.82
CA GLY A 366 1.70 -19.77 20.32
C GLY A 366 1.74 -19.75 18.80
N TYR A 367 1.91 -18.58 18.22
CA TYR A 367 1.95 -18.41 16.77
C TYR A 367 2.82 -17.25 16.35
N THR A 368 3.23 -17.29 15.08
CA THR A 368 3.74 -16.13 14.34
C THR A 368 2.87 -15.91 13.10
N LEU A 369 2.76 -14.66 12.66
CA LEU A 369 2.03 -14.31 11.45
C LEU A 369 3.02 -13.94 10.34
N SER A 370 2.73 -14.39 9.12
CA SER A 370 3.46 -14.01 7.90
C SER A 370 2.50 -13.66 6.77
N GLY A 371 2.98 -12.92 5.77
CA GLY A 371 2.17 -12.47 4.63
C GLY A 371 1.49 -11.12 4.81
N PHE A 372 2.01 -10.25 5.67
CA PHE A 372 1.51 -8.88 5.82
C PHE A 372 1.56 -8.13 4.48
N ALA A 373 0.47 -7.42 4.16
CA ALA A 373 0.33 -6.67 2.92
C ALA A 373 1.24 -5.44 2.86
N ASP A 374 1.40 -4.78 4.01
CA ASP A 374 2.22 -3.58 4.16
C ASP A 374 3.37 -3.84 5.15
N SER A 375 4.55 -3.28 4.87
CA SER A 375 5.74 -3.45 5.71
C SER A 375 5.59 -2.88 7.13
N GLU A 376 4.65 -1.95 7.35
CA GLU A 376 4.34 -1.38 8.67
C GLU A 376 3.28 -2.20 9.42
N ASP A 377 2.64 -3.19 8.80
CA ASP A 377 1.69 -4.07 9.47
C ASP A 377 2.38 -5.04 10.42
N THR A 378 1.83 -5.13 11.63
CA THR A 378 2.31 -5.98 12.72
C THR A 378 1.13 -6.56 13.48
N VAL A 379 1.39 -7.60 14.27
CA VAL A 379 0.39 -8.24 15.15
C VAL A 379 -0.36 -7.20 16.01
N SER A 380 0.35 -6.19 16.53
CA SER A 380 -0.22 -5.18 17.43
C SER A 380 -1.14 -4.18 16.73
N ASN A 381 -0.98 -3.95 15.43
CA ASN A 381 -1.70 -2.89 14.74
C ASN A 381 -2.76 -3.38 13.75
N ILE A 382 -2.83 -4.68 13.43
CA ILE A 382 -3.89 -5.27 12.60
C ILE A 382 -5.21 -5.52 13.35
N GLY A 383 -5.27 -5.17 14.64
CA GLY A 383 -6.44 -5.41 15.48
C GLY A 383 -6.70 -6.89 15.67
N LEU A 384 -5.65 -7.68 15.95
CA LEU A 384 -5.77 -9.12 16.18
C LEU A 384 -6.51 -9.36 17.51
N ALA A 385 -7.51 -10.24 17.49
CA ALA A 385 -8.30 -10.61 18.66
C ALA A 385 -8.60 -12.12 18.67
N GLY A 386 -8.97 -12.63 19.85
CA GLY A 386 -9.33 -14.03 20.07
C GLY A 386 -8.21 -14.87 20.68
N THR A 387 -8.44 -16.18 20.79
CA THR A 387 -7.51 -17.16 21.35
C THR A 387 -7.26 -18.24 20.31
N PRO A 388 -6.00 -18.55 19.96
CA PRO A 388 -5.71 -19.54 18.94
C PRO A 388 -6.17 -20.93 19.39
N LEU A 389 -6.73 -21.68 18.45
CA LEU A 389 -7.07 -23.09 18.59
C LEU A 389 -6.08 -23.93 17.77
N PHE A 390 -5.77 -25.11 18.29
CA PHE A 390 -4.84 -26.05 17.68
C PHE A 390 -5.49 -27.44 17.58
N ASP A 391 -5.07 -28.25 16.61
CA ASP A 391 -5.70 -29.54 16.26
C ASP A 391 -5.36 -30.72 17.20
N HIS A 392 -4.43 -30.55 18.13
CA HIS A 392 -3.98 -31.60 19.05
C HIS A 392 -3.96 -31.09 20.50
N SER A 393 -4.28 -32.00 21.41
CA SER A 393 -4.05 -31.84 22.84
C SER A 393 -3.12 -32.96 23.30
N PHE A 394 -1.84 -32.63 23.45
CA PHE A 394 -0.85 -33.58 23.94
C PHE A 394 -1.03 -33.82 25.43
N LEU A 395 -0.99 -35.08 25.83
CA LEU A 395 -1.12 -35.55 27.20
C LEU A 395 0.05 -36.48 27.55
N ALA A 396 0.20 -36.80 28.84
CA ALA A 396 1.18 -37.79 29.27
C ALA A 396 0.92 -39.18 28.65
N SER A 397 -0.34 -39.48 28.31
CA SER A 397 -0.77 -40.73 27.67
C SER A 397 -0.77 -40.67 26.14
N THR A 398 -0.38 -39.57 25.51
CA THR A 398 -0.29 -39.53 24.03
C THR A 398 0.78 -40.50 23.57
N ASN A 399 0.45 -41.40 22.64
CA ASN A 399 1.36 -42.43 22.15
C ASN A 399 2.70 -41.86 21.62
N ALA A 400 3.78 -42.60 21.82
CA ALA A 400 5.08 -42.24 21.26
C ALA A 400 5.03 -42.18 19.73
N GLY A 401 5.60 -41.12 19.14
CA GLY A 401 5.52 -40.86 17.71
C GLY A 401 5.86 -39.42 17.34
N SER A 402 5.77 -39.14 16.04
CA SER A 402 5.95 -37.79 15.47
C SER A 402 4.59 -37.25 15.04
N TYR A 403 4.33 -36.01 15.43
CA TYR A 403 3.09 -35.28 15.19
C TYR A 403 3.42 -33.91 14.60
N VAL A 404 2.44 -33.27 13.98
CA VAL A 404 2.54 -31.87 13.57
C VAL A 404 1.34 -31.13 14.16
N GLN A 405 1.62 -30.09 14.94
CA GLN A 405 0.60 -29.22 15.50
C GLN A 405 0.24 -28.15 14.47
N HIS A 406 -1.02 -28.06 14.09
CA HIS A 406 -1.54 -26.99 13.24
C HIS A 406 -2.48 -26.06 14.00
N TYR A 407 -2.48 -24.81 13.57
CA TYR A 407 -3.52 -23.85 13.90
C TYR A 407 -4.83 -24.24 13.20
N THR A 408 -5.97 -24.08 13.88
CA THR A 408 -7.29 -24.43 13.33
C THR A 408 -8.33 -23.31 13.40
N GLY A 409 -8.10 -22.25 14.18
CA GLY A 409 -9.05 -21.15 14.28
C GLY A 409 -8.95 -20.32 15.56
N GLY A 410 -10.00 -19.55 15.85
CA GLY A 410 -10.13 -18.78 17.09
C GLY A 410 -9.48 -17.39 17.09
N LEU A 411 -8.84 -16.98 15.99
CA LEU A 411 -8.33 -15.63 15.80
C LEU A 411 -9.16 -14.86 14.77
N SER A 412 -9.19 -13.54 14.90
CA SER A 412 -9.84 -12.61 13.96
C SER A 412 -9.04 -11.31 13.86
N THR A 413 -9.21 -10.56 12.77
CA THR A 413 -8.52 -9.27 12.57
C THR A 413 -9.51 -8.14 12.35
N GLY A 414 -9.23 -6.98 12.94
CA GLY A 414 -10.02 -5.76 12.74
C GLY A 414 -9.75 -5.05 11.42
N ARG A 415 -8.67 -5.41 10.70
CA ARG A 415 -8.29 -4.79 9.42
C ARG A 415 -8.70 -5.57 8.17
N GLY A 416 -9.46 -6.65 8.31
CA GLY A 416 -10.00 -7.41 7.18
C GLY A 416 -9.03 -8.41 6.54
N TYR A 417 -7.93 -8.75 7.22
CA TYR A 417 -7.10 -9.90 6.83
C TYR A 417 -7.87 -11.20 7.03
N THR A 418 -7.76 -12.10 6.04
CA THR A 418 -8.15 -13.50 6.21
C THR A 418 -7.01 -14.25 6.93
N LEU A 419 -7.34 -15.16 7.83
CA LEU A 419 -6.36 -16.00 8.53
C LEU A 419 -6.44 -17.42 8.00
N ALA A 420 -5.31 -17.96 7.55
CA ALA A 420 -5.21 -19.32 7.05
C ALA A 420 -4.21 -20.15 7.86
N ILE A 421 -4.37 -21.46 7.80
CA ILE A 421 -3.43 -22.42 8.38
C ILE A 421 -2.07 -22.21 7.69
N GLY A 422 -1.08 -21.81 8.48
CA GLY A 422 0.30 -21.69 8.04
C GLY A 422 1.10 -22.96 8.32
N ASN A 423 2.40 -22.77 8.54
CA ASN A 423 3.30 -23.87 8.90
C ASN A 423 2.91 -24.48 10.25
N GLY A 424 2.85 -25.80 10.31
CA GLY A 424 2.71 -26.53 11.55
C GLY A 424 4.03 -26.57 12.34
N LEU A 425 3.94 -26.97 13.60
CA LEU A 425 5.08 -27.21 14.47
C LEU A 425 5.23 -28.72 14.70
N ASP A 426 6.37 -29.28 14.31
CA ASP A 426 6.70 -30.67 14.60
C ASP A 426 6.76 -30.90 16.11
N TYR A 427 6.06 -31.92 16.58
CA TYR A 427 6.01 -32.32 17.98
C TYR A 427 6.34 -33.81 18.12
N THR A 428 7.29 -34.15 18.99
CA THR A 428 7.73 -35.54 19.17
C THR A 428 7.40 -36.06 20.56
N VAL A 429 6.66 -37.16 20.63
CA VAL A 429 6.52 -37.93 21.87
C VAL A 429 7.57 -39.04 21.85
N ASN A 430 8.59 -38.89 22.70
CA ASN A 430 9.65 -39.88 22.86
C ASN A 430 9.14 -41.11 23.61
N LYS A 431 9.68 -42.28 23.28
CA LYS A 431 9.42 -43.52 24.02
C LYS A 431 9.94 -43.43 25.45
N ALA A 432 9.21 -44.01 26.40
CA ALA A 432 9.67 -44.16 27.78
C ALA A 432 10.71 -45.27 27.90
N ASN A 433 11.81 -45.00 28.59
CA ASN A 433 12.81 -46.04 28.87
C ASN A 433 12.38 -46.84 30.10
N VAL A 434 12.19 -48.15 29.94
CA VAL A 434 11.77 -49.04 31.03
C VAL A 434 12.64 -50.29 31.08
N THR A 435 13.03 -50.67 32.28
CA THR A 435 13.66 -51.97 32.55
C THR A 435 12.66 -52.89 33.23
N LEU A 436 12.33 -54.01 32.59
CA LEU A 436 11.49 -55.06 33.15
C LEU A 436 12.38 -56.13 33.78
N ASN A 437 12.21 -56.34 35.09
CA ASN A 437 12.94 -57.35 35.83
C ASN A 437 12.09 -58.61 35.99
N ALA A 438 12.66 -59.79 35.69
CA ALA A 438 11.99 -61.06 35.89
C ALA A 438 11.48 -61.18 37.33
N PRO A 439 10.18 -61.49 37.56
CA PRO A 439 9.65 -61.71 38.90
C PRO A 439 10.31 -62.92 39.59
N ILE A 440 10.27 -62.94 40.92
CA ILE A 440 10.73 -64.09 41.71
C ILE A 440 9.70 -65.21 41.57
N VAL A 441 10.07 -66.26 40.85
CA VAL A 441 9.15 -67.36 40.48
C VAL A 441 9.54 -68.69 41.12
N SER A 442 8.56 -69.60 41.21
CA SER A 442 8.75 -70.94 41.78
C SER A 442 8.07 -72.00 40.91
N LYS A 443 8.77 -73.11 40.66
CA LYS A 443 8.20 -74.31 40.00
C LYS A 443 8.59 -75.58 40.73
N THR A 444 7.82 -76.65 40.52
CA THR A 444 8.23 -78.01 40.89
C THR A 444 9.14 -78.59 39.82
N TYR A 445 10.16 -79.35 40.23
CA TYR A 445 11.08 -80.00 39.31
C TYR A 445 10.33 -80.92 38.34
N ASP A 446 10.49 -80.63 37.04
CA ASP A 446 9.88 -81.34 35.91
C ASP A 446 10.91 -81.77 34.85
N GLY A 447 12.20 -81.57 35.14
CA GLY A 447 13.30 -81.86 34.22
C GLY A 447 13.59 -80.78 33.17
N GLY A 448 12.77 -79.72 33.07
CA GLY A 448 12.89 -78.66 32.07
C GLY A 448 13.24 -77.27 32.62
N LEU A 449 13.69 -76.38 31.74
CA LEU A 449 14.09 -75.00 32.09
C LEU A 449 12.95 -73.97 31.97
N GLY A 450 11.91 -74.27 31.18
CA GLY A 450 10.82 -73.34 30.93
C GLY A 450 9.98 -73.04 32.18
N TYR A 451 9.46 -71.82 32.24
CA TYR A 451 8.47 -71.39 33.22
C TYR A 451 7.24 -70.85 32.50
N ILE A 452 6.05 -71.29 32.91
CA ILE A 452 4.78 -70.76 32.42
C ILE A 452 4.40 -69.61 33.34
N THR A 453 4.32 -68.40 32.80
CA THR A 453 4.00 -67.19 33.56
C THR A 453 2.55 -67.22 34.06
N SER A 454 2.35 -66.83 35.31
CA SER A 454 1.05 -66.62 35.91
C SER A 454 0.55 -65.18 35.70
N ALA A 455 -0.73 -64.95 35.94
CA ALA A 455 -1.29 -63.59 35.94
C ALA A 455 -0.59 -62.66 36.95
N ALA A 456 -0.12 -63.19 38.08
CA ALA A 456 0.62 -62.42 39.08
C ALA A 456 2.00 -61.99 38.57
N ASP A 457 2.68 -62.84 37.79
CA ASP A 457 3.99 -62.52 37.20
C ASP A 457 3.87 -61.42 36.15
N LEU A 458 2.86 -61.52 35.29
CA LEU A 458 2.55 -60.51 34.28
C LEU A 458 2.14 -59.18 34.92
N SER A 459 1.35 -59.23 36.00
CA SER A 459 1.01 -58.03 36.78
C SER A 459 2.23 -57.39 37.44
N ALA A 460 3.17 -58.19 37.97
CA ALA A 460 4.39 -57.68 38.57
C ALA A 460 5.30 -56.98 37.54
N LEU A 461 5.39 -57.53 36.32
CA LEU A 461 6.10 -56.88 35.21
C LEU A 461 5.39 -55.58 34.77
N SER A 462 4.06 -55.59 34.72
CA SER A 462 3.25 -54.42 34.31
C SER A 462 3.39 -53.23 35.27
N ALA A 463 3.75 -53.46 36.54
CA ALA A 463 3.91 -52.41 37.53
C ALA A 463 5.03 -51.38 37.21
N ALA A 464 5.94 -51.72 36.29
CA ALA A 464 6.99 -50.82 35.82
C ALA A 464 6.56 -49.94 34.61
N LEU A 465 5.39 -50.22 34.04
CA LEU A 465 4.82 -49.46 32.92
C LEU A 465 3.99 -48.27 33.42
N VAL A 466 3.71 -47.32 32.53
CA VAL A 466 2.78 -46.21 32.78
C VAL A 466 1.40 -46.77 33.08
N GLY A 467 0.69 -46.16 34.03
CA GLY A 467 -0.59 -46.67 34.53
C GLY A 467 -1.63 -46.89 33.42
N GLY A 468 -2.13 -48.12 33.34
CA GLY A 468 -3.07 -48.58 32.31
C GLY A 468 -2.46 -49.58 31.33
N ASP A 469 -1.13 -49.58 31.18
CA ASP A 469 -0.42 -50.46 30.25
C ASP A 469 -0.09 -51.81 30.92
N LEU A 470 -0.08 -52.88 30.12
CA LEU A 470 0.04 -54.25 30.61
C LEU A 470 1.10 -55.05 29.85
N VAL A 471 1.81 -55.92 30.55
CA VAL A 471 2.53 -57.04 29.96
C VAL A 471 1.55 -58.21 29.85
N THR A 472 1.22 -58.62 28.63
CA THR A 472 0.21 -59.68 28.37
C THR A 472 0.84 -61.05 28.11
N ALA A 473 2.13 -61.08 27.79
CA ALA A 473 2.92 -62.30 27.70
C ALA A 473 4.38 -62.03 28.07
N ALA A 474 5.06 -63.03 28.65
CA ALA A 474 6.48 -62.96 28.95
C ALA A 474 7.13 -64.35 28.90
N THR A 475 8.36 -64.42 28.39
CA THR A 475 9.13 -65.65 28.26
C THR A 475 10.19 -65.71 29.36
N LEU A 476 9.98 -66.60 30.34
CA LEU A 476 10.91 -66.86 31.44
C LEU A 476 11.51 -68.26 31.33
N ALA A 477 12.82 -68.36 31.60
CA ALA A 477 13.51 -69.64 31.67
C ALA A 477 14.59 -69.65 32.76
N TYR A 478 14.64 -70.75 33.53
CA TYR A 478 15.73 -71.01 34.47
C TYR A 478 17.02 -71.30 33.71
N THR A 479 18.17 -70.89 34.26
CA THR A 479 19.48 -71.13 33.61
C THR A 479 19.98 -72.55 33.79
N ASN A 480 19.45 -73.30 34.77
CA ASN A 480 19.71 -74.73 34.95
C ASN A 480 18.54 -75.45 35.63
N LYS A 481 18.49 -76.77 35.48
CA LYS A 481 17.38 -77.62 35.95
C LYS A 481 17.45 -78.01 37.43
N ASN A 482 18.54 -77.72 38.14
CA ASN A 482 18.77 -78.29 39.47
C ASN A 482 17.83 -77.67 40.50
N ALA A 483 17.25 -78.49 41.38
CA ALA A 483 16.45 -78.00 42.51
C ALA A 483 17.27 -77.06 43.41
N GLY A 484 16.63 -76.06 43.99
CA GLY A 484 17.24 -75.08 44.88
C GLY A 484 16.26 -73.99 45.27
N THR A 485 16.43 -73.42 46.45
CA THR A 485 15.49 -72.48 47.09
C THR A 485 16.10 -71.10 47.16
N GLY A 486 15.43 -70.11 46.56
CA GLY A 486 15.82 -68.70 46.63
C GLY A 486 17.16 -68.35 45.97
N ASN A 487 17.71 -69.25 45.14
CA ASN A 487 19.07 -69.13 44.58
C ASN A 487 19.14 -69.52 43.10
N LYS A 488 18.00 -69.60 42.42
CA LYS A 488 17.93 -69.99 41.03
C LYS A 488 17.86 -68.75 40.15
N ALA A 489 18.70 -68.73 39.11
CA ALA A 489 18.66 -67.68 38.12
C ALA A 489 17.62 -67.95 37.04
N VAL A 490 16.88 -66.89 36.69
CA VAL A 490 15.86 -66.87 35.64
C VAL A 490 16.17 -65.75 34.67
N THR A 491 16.06 -66.04 33.38
CA THR A 491 16.17 -65.07 32.29
C THR A 491 14.78 -64.60 31.88
N LEU A 492 14.67 -63.33 31.49
CA LEU A 492 13.52 -62.76 30.80
C LEU A 492 13.97 -62.40 29.39
N SER A 493 13.48 -63.12 28.38
CA SER A 493 13.98 -63.00 27.00
C SER A 493 12.97 -62.42 26.01
N GLY A 494 11.72 -62.25 26.43
CA GLY A 494 10.69 -61.63 25.61
C GLY A 494 9.50 -61.19 26.45
N VAL A 495 8.86 -60.13 26.01
CA VAL A 495 7.60 -59.61 26.56
C VAL A 495 6.71 -59.15 25.41
N THR A 496 5.39 -59.21 25.62
CA THR A 496 4.40 -58.53 24.80
C THR A 496 3.72 -57.49 25.67
N VAL A 497 3.75 -56.24 25.22
CA VAL A 497 3.12 -55.11 25.91
C VAL A 497 1.86 -54.71 25.17
N ASP A 498 0.78 -54.53 25.92
CA ASP A 498 -0.46 -53.92 25.49
C ASP A 498 -0.55 -52.53 26.13
N ASP A 499 -0.22 -51.52 25.32
CA ASP A 499 -0.19 -50.09 25.65
C ASP A 499 -1.11 -49.28 24.69
N GLY A 500 -1.97 -49.96 23.94
CA GLY A 500 -2.77 -49.34 22.87
C GLY A 500 -1.96 -48.81 21.68
N ASN A 501 -0.64 -49.06 21.62
CA ASN A 501 0.27 -48.66 20.54
C ASN A 501 1.16 -49.83 20.06
N GLY A 502 0.75 -51.07 20.33
CA GLY A 502 1.49 -52.28 19.93
C GLY A 502 2.88 -52.41 20.58
N GLY A 503 3.05 -51.90 21.80
CA GLY A 503 4.31 -51.90 22.55
C GLY A 503 5.29 -50.80 22.13
N ASN A 504 4.86 -49.87 21.26
CA ASN A 504 5.75 -48.83 20.73
C ASN A 504 5.91 -47.62 21.66
N ASN A 505 5.25 -47.56 22.82
CA ASN A 505 5.44 -46.47 23.76
C ASN A 505 6.73 -46.57 24.58
N TYR A 506 7.44 -47.70 24.49
CA TYR A 506 8.58 -48.01 25.36
C TYR A 506 9.86 -48.41 24.60
N ASN A 507 10.99 -48.00 25.14
CA ASN A 507 12.28 -48.63 24.92
C ASN A 507 12.51 -49.63 26.06
N ILE A 508 12.22 -50.91 25.81
CA ILE A 508 12.23 -51.94 26.85
C ILE A 508 13.62 -52.60 26.96
N THR A 509 14.15 -52.63 28.18
CA THR A 509 15.31 -53.45 28.56
C THR A 509 14.84 -54.60 29.43
N LEU A 510 15.25 -55.83 29.13
CA LEU A 510 14.85 -57.03 29.87
C LEU A 510 15.99 -57.50 30.79
N ALA A 511 15.69 -57.74 32.06
CA ALA A 511 16.65 -58.23 33.04
C ALA A 511 16.14 -59.51 33.73
N GLY A 512 17.06 -60.46 33.96
CA GLY A 512 16.78 -61.65 34.75
C GLY A 512 16.81 -61.41 36.27
N ASN A 513 16.63 -62.47 37.05
CA ASN A 513 16.89 -62.48 38.50
C ASN A 513 17.72 -63.71 38.90
N THR A 514 18.18 -63.74 40.15
CA THR A 514 19.02 -64.81 40.73
C THR A 514 18.41 -65.49 41.95
N THR A 515 17.16 -65.16 42.29
CA THR A 515 16.52 -65.49 43.58
C THR A 515 15.26 -66.35 43.46
N SER A 516 15.02 -66.95 42.29
CA SER A 516 13.88 -67.84 42.06
C SER A 516 14.10 -69.24 42.68
N THR A 517 13.07 -70.10 42.67
CA THR A 517 13.09 -71.43 43.32
C THR A 517 12.69 -72.56 42.36
N ILE A 518 13.37 -73.71 42.43
CA ILE A 518 12.90 -74.99 41.87
C ILE A 518 12.74 -75.96 43.05
N ASN A 519 11.49 -76.27 43.40
CA ASN A 519 11.16 -77.25 44.43
C ASN A 519 11.54 -78.66 43.96
N LYS A 520 12.00 -79.50 44.88
CA LYS A 520 12.26 -80.92 44.57
C LYS A 520 10.96 -81.61 44.16
N ALA A 521 11.03 -82.54 43.22
CA ALA A 521 9.90 -83.42 42.90
C ALA A 521 9.67 -84.39 44.07
N SER A 522 8.41 -84.57 44.46
CA SER A 522 8.03 -85.63 45.41
C SER A 522 8.13 -86.98 44.73
N VAL A 523 8.91 -87.90 45.30
CA VAL A 523 9.01 -89.29 44.83
C VAL A 523 8.34 -90.18 45.87
N THR A 524 7.28 -90.88 45.48
CA THR A 524 6.63 -91.90 46.32
C THR A 524 7.08 -93.28 45.85
N LEU A 525 7.83 -93.98 46.70
CA LEU A 525 8.22 -95.37 46.46
C LEU A 525 7.18 -96.28 47.13
N THR A 526 6.38 -96.97 46.33
CA THR A 526 5.52 -98.04 46.84
C THR A 526 6.31 -99.34 46.76
N ALA A 527 6.65 -99.93 47.91
CA ALA A 527 7.30 -101.23 47.95
C ALA A 527 6.34 -102.30 47.37
N PRO A 528 6.77 -103.15 46.43
CA PRO A 528 5.96 -104.28 46.00
C PRO A 528 5.70 -105.20 47.20
N VAL A 529 4.48 -105.72 47.32
CA VAL A 529 4.16 -106.75 48.31
C VAL A 529 4.92 -108.01 47.92
N VAL A 530 5.96 -108.36 48.68
CA VAL A 530 6.73 -109.59 48.49
C VAL A 530 6.18 -110.64 49.45
N SER A 531 5.48 -111.64 48.93
CA SER A 531 5.13 -112.85 49.68
C SER A 531 6.06 -114.00 49.26
N LYS A 532 6.83 -114.54 50.20
CA LYS A 532 7.52 -115.83 50.04
C LYS A 532 6.74 -116.90 50.79
N THR A 533 6.31 -117.95 50.11
CA THR A 533 5.79 -119.15 50.78
C THR A 533 6.99 -119.90 51.36
N TYR A 534 6.96 -120.17 52.66
CA TYR A 534 8.05 -120.77 53.43
C TYR A 534 8.44 -122.16 52.87
N ASP A 535 9.71 -122.33 52.47
CA ASP A 535 10.25 -123.55 51.85
C ASP A 535 11.37 -124.24 52.66
N GLY A 536 11.69 -123.74 53.87
CA GLY A 536 12.51 -124.46 54.85
C GLY A 536 14.00 -124.63 54.53
N THR A 537 14.51 -124.07 53.43
CA THR A 537 15.94 -124.06 53.11
C THR A 537 16.48 -122.63 53.14
N THR A 538 17.54 -122.43 53.94
CA THR A 538 18.19 -121.14 54.22
C THR A 538 18.48 -120.31 52.97
#